data_AF-A0A662EKB7-F1
#
_entry.id   AF-A0A662EKB7-F1
#
_cell.length_a   1.000
_cell.length_b   1.000
_cell.length_c   1.000
_cell.angle_alpha   90.00
_cell.angle_beta   90.00
_cell.angle_gamma   90.00
#
_symmetry.space_group_name_H-M   'P 1'
#
loop_
_entity.id
_entity.type
_entity.pdbx_description
1 polymer ?
#
loop_
_entity_poly.entity_id
_entity_poly.type
_entity_poly.pdbx_seq_one_letter_code
_entity_poly.pdbx_strand_id
1 'polypeptide(L)'
;MKKALLGVLVLLVAAPVFAAISPARLYEIAANDIIPEIRMAAGFALINLNYFNDKSEAELMAICGGDDSEAIKMVASAALSKLWIGAGKSKIFLLNVITGDDSEYVRLAAIDPILEYLIGYNDKALQYLINNAPTFELRYAAAKAFFHNHRGDYKTAEALEEICNDEDKSDGFRKAAADLLAGVYQFPPATAKSQADLEDQALNGANEYLRYAAAKALSTHLIKSDLDETALWQIVTSFYKNPSFSAEYKWAYELALGSRWAG
;
A
#
# COMPACT_ATOMS: atom_id res chain seq x y z
N MET A 1 17.59 -15.67 -43.98
CA MET A 1 17.12 -16.94 -43.38
C MET A 1 16.30 -16.57 -42.15
N LYS A 2 14.96 -16.60 -42.29
CA LYS A 2 14.00 -16.48 -41.19
C LYS A 2 13.80 -17.89 -40.62
N LYS A 3 14.06 -18.10 -39.33
CA LYS A 3 13.43 -19.08 -38.39
C LYS A 3 14.32 -19.32 -37.16
N ALA A 4 13.66 -19.49 -36.01
CA ALA A 4 14.15 -19.79 -34.65
C ALA A 4 14.81 -18.60 -33.91
N LEU A 5 14.33 -18.11 -32.77
CA LEU A 5 13.61 -18.73 -31.67
C LEU A 5 12.17 -18.19 -31.48
N LEU A 6 11.21 -19.07 -31.77
CA LEU A 6 9.96 -19.20 -31.01
C LEU A 6 10.35 -19.66 -29.59
N GLY A 7 9.96 -18.93 -28.55
CA GLY A 7 10.23 -19.38 -27.17
C GLY A 7 10.05 -18.37 -26.04
N VAL A 8 9.37 -17.24 -26.25
CA VAL A 8 8.79 -16.48 -25.13
C VAL A 8 7.30 -16.59 -25.29
N LEU A 9 6.73 -17.31 -24.34
CA LEU A 9 5.31 -17.62 -24.22
C LEU A 9 4.52 -16.31 -24.36
N VAL A 10 3.79 -16.22 -25.46
CA VAL A 10 2.66 -15.33 -25.60
C VAL A 10 1.65 -15.76 -24.52
N LEU A 11 1.70 -15.16 -23.33
CA LEU A 11 0.62 -15.21 -22.34
C LEU A 11 -0.49 -14.22 -22.74
N LEU A 12 -0.85 -14.19 -24.04
CA LEU A 12 -2.01 -13.44 -24.52
C LEU A 12 -3.29 -14.19 -24.13
N VAL A 13 -4.15 -13.47 -23.42
CA VAL A 13 -5.53 -13.18 -23.88
C VAL A 13 -6.37 -14.42 -24.19
N ALA A 14 -6.52 -15.28 -23.19
CA ALA A 14 -7.80 -15.93 -22.96
C ALA A 14 -8.21 -15.48 -21.58
N ALA A 15 -9.37 -14.83 -21.42
CA ALA A 15 -9.99 -14.70 -20.11
C ALA A 15 -10.04 -16.11 -19.52
N PRO A 16 -9.27 -16.42 -18.47
CA PRO A 16 -9.34 -17.73 -17.87
C PRO A 16 -10.78 -17.94 -17.39
N VAL A 17 -11.33 -19.11 -17.66
CA VAL A 17 -12.41 -19.62 -16.84
C VAL A 17 -11.78 -19.85 -15.47
N PHE A 18 -11.84 -18.84 -14.60
CA PHE A 18 -11.09 -18.80 -13.35
C PHE A 18 -11.68 -19.82 -12.36
N ALA A 19 -11.13 -21.03 -12.35
CA ALA A 19 -10.93 -21.71 -11.08
C ALA A 19 -10.00 -20.83 -10.22
N ALA A 20 -10.17 -20.85 -8.89
CA ALA A 20 -9.36 -20.04 -7.98
C ALA A 20 -7.86 -20.14 -8.33
N ILE A 21 -7.23 -18.99 -8.58
CA ILE A 21 -5.80 -18.93 -8.95
C ILE A 21 -4.98 -19.45 -7.77
N SER A 22 -4.14 -20.46 -7.98
CA SER A 22 -3.36 -21.03 -6.89
C SER A 22 -2.32 -20.02 -6.35
N PRO A 23 -1.95 -20.10 -5.05
CA PRO A 23 -0.91 -19.22 -4.49
C PRO A 23 0.42 -19.31 -5.24
N ALA A 24 0.80 -20.50 -5.69
CA ALA A 24 2.01 -20.68 -6.50
C ALA A 24 1.93 -19.93 -7.84
N ARG A 25 0.75 -19.94 -8.49
CA ARG A 25 0.54 -19.19 -9.71
C ARG A 25 0.53 -17.68 -9.48
N LEU A 26 -0.05 -17.22 -8.36
CA LEU A 26 0.03 -15.81 -7.97
C LEU A 26 1.47 -15.36 -7.72
N TYR A 27 2.31 -16.19 -7.11
CA TYR A 27 3.73 -15.91 -6.95
C TYR A 27 4.45 -15.78 -8.30
N GLU A 28 4.20 -16.69 -9.25
CA GLU A 28 4.77 -16.57 -10.59
C GLU A 28 4.36 -15.27 -11.30
N ILE A 29 3.09 -14.88 -11.18
CA ILE A 29 2.56 -13.62 -11.74
C ILE A 29 3.24 -12.44 -11.07
N ALA A 30 3.25 -12.38 -9.74
CA ALA A 30 3.87 -11.30 -8.97
C ALA A 30 5.36 -11.13 -9.31
N ALA A 31 6.08 -12.22 -9.52
CA ALA A 31 7.51 -12.18 -9.84
C ALA A 31 7.80 -11.81 -11.30
N ASN A 32 6.98 -12.26 -12.27
CA ASN A 32 7.39 -12.31 -13.68
C ASN A 32 6.40 -11.73 -14.70
N ASP A 33 5.17 -11.34 -14.32
CA ASP A 33 4.23 -10.80 -15.30
C ASP A 33 4.79 -9.56 -15.98
N ILE A 34 4.51 -9.37 -17.27
CA ILE A 34 5.04 -8.24 -18.03
C ILE A 34 4.38 -6.92 -17.62
N ILE A 35 3.13 -6.94 -17.14
CA ILE A 35 2.40 -5.76 -16.71
C ILE A 35 2.67 -5.53 -15.22
N PRO A 36 3.38 -4.45 -14.82
CA PRO A 36 3.69 -4.17 -13.41
C PRO A 36 2.47 -4.14 -12.50
N GLU A 37 1.37 -3.56 -12.97
CA GLU A 37 0.13 -3.46 -12.22
C GLU A 37 -0.52 -4.84 -11.97
N ILE A 38 -0.35 -5.79 -12.89
CA ILE A 38 -0.76 -7.19 -12.69
C ILE A 38 0.15 -7.90 -11.67
N ARG A 39 1.46 -7.61 -11.69
CA ARG A 39 2.38 -8.10 -10.64
C ARG A 39 1.94 -7.61 -9.26
N MET A 40 1.61 -6.33 -9.14
CA MET A 40 1.16 -5.72 -7.88
C MET A 40 -0.17 -6.30 -7.39
N ALA A 41 -1.17 -6.48 -8.27
CA ALA A 41 -2.41 -7.15 -7.92
C ALA A 41 -2.18 -8.57 -7.37
N ALA A 42 -1.26 -9.34 -7.98
CA ALA A 42 -0.89 -10.66 -7.48
C ALA A 42 -0.15 -10.57 -6.12
N GLY A 43 0.70 -9.56 -5.93
CA GLY A 43 1.33 -9.24 -4.64
C GLY A 43 0.30 -9.00 -3.54
N PHE A 44 -0.74 -8.20 -3.80
CA PHE A 44 -1.84 -7.98 -2.85
C PHE A 44 -2.60 -9.26 -2.53
N ALA A 45 -2.84 -10.12 -3.52
CA ALA A 45 -3.47 -11.42 -3.30
C ALA A 45 -2.63 -12.29 -2.36
N LEU A 46 -1.31 -12.37 -2.59
CA LEU A 46 -0.38 -13.13 -1.74
C LEU A 46 -0.31 -12.59 -0.30
N ILE A 47 -0.39 -11.27 -0.12
CA ILE A 47 -0.49 -10.63 1.20
C ILE A 47 -1.77 -11.09 1.92
N ASN A 48 -2.92 -11.04 1.24
CA ASN A 48 -4.21 -11.47 1.81
C ASN A 48 -4.21 -12.97 2.17
N LEU A 49 -3.50 -13.79 1.40
CA LEU A 49 -3.32 -15.22 1.64
C LEU A 49 -2.25 -15.55 2.70
N ASN A 50 -1.55 -14.54 3.24
CA ASN A 50 -0.41 -14.71 4.16
C ASN A 50 0.67 -15.66 3.60
N TYR A 51 1.00 -15.53 2.30
CA TYR A 51 1.82 -16.49 1.57
C TYR A 51 3.21 -16.76 2.19
N PHE A 52 3.82 -15.76 2.81
CA PHE A 52 5.15 -15.86 3.44
C PHE A 52 5.12 -16.05 4.97
N ASN A 53 4.02 -16.53 5.54
CA ASN A 53 3.88 -16.68 6.99
C ASN A 53 4.80 -17.77 7.60
N ASP A 54 5.44 -18.59 6.78
CA ASP A 54 6.41 -19.63 7.17
C ASP A 54 7.87 -19.21 7.02
N LYS A 55 8.15 -18.06 6.38
CA LYS A 55 9.51 -17.54 6.19
C LYS A 55 10.08 -16.98 7.48
N SER A 56 11.38 -17.20 7.68
CA SER A 56 12.14 -16.58 8.77
C SER A 56 12.37 -15.08 8.52
N GLU A 57 12.69 -14.36 9.59
CA GLU A 57 13.09 -12.94 9.51
C GLU A 57 14.23 -12.70 8.53
N ALA A 58 15.27 -13.54 8.56
CA ALA A 58 16.43 -13.41 7.69
C ALA A 58 16.06 -13.59 6.20
N GLU A 59 15.18 -14.54 5.89
CA GLU A 59 14.69 -14.74 4.52
C GLU A 59 13.86 -13.55 4.04
N LEU A 60 12.98 -13.01 4.88
CA LEU A 60 12.16 -11.85 4.54
C LEU A 60 13.03 -10.59 4.32
N MET A 61 14.02 -10.35 5.19
CA MET A 61 14.96 -9.24 5.01
C MET A 61 15.78 -9.38 3.72
N ALA A 62 16.21 -10.61 3.38
CA ALA A 62 16.94 -10.88 2.14
C ALA A 62 16.08 -10.59 0.89
N ILE A 63 14.79 -10.98 0.91
CA ILE A 63 13.86 -10.68 -0.19
C ILE A 63 13.66 -9.17 -0.33
N CYS A 64 13.39 -8.45 0.77
CA CYS A 64 13.20 -7.00 0.75
C CYS A 64 14.41 -6.24 0.17
N GLY A 65 15.63 -6.68 0.48
CA GLY A 65 16.88 -6.06 0.02
C GLY A 65 17.45 -6.61 -1.29
N GLY A 66 16.86 -7.65 -1.87
CA GLY A 66 17.37 -8.34 -3.06
C GLY A 66 16.92 -7.72 -4.39
N ASP A 67 17.00 -8.51 -5.46
CA ASP A 67 16.62 -8.12 -6.83
C ASP A 67 15.20 -8.60 -7.23
N ASP A 68 14.42 -9.09 -6.27
CA ASP A 68 13.02 -9.46 -6.48
C ASP A 68 12.18 -8.28 -7.01
N SER A 69 11.09 -8.62 -7.71
CA SER A 69 10.12 -7.61 -8.15
C SER A 69 9.55 -6.81 -6.97
N GLU A 70 9.13 -5.56 -7.23
CA GLU A 70 8.50 -4.69 -6.23
C GLU A 70 7.30 -5.36 -5.53
N ALA A 71 6.49 -6.12 -6.28
CA ALA A 71 5.36 -6.87 -5.73
C ALA A 71 5.82 -7.90 -4.69
N ILE A 72 6.85 -8.70 -4.99
CA ILE A 72 7.39 -9.71 -4.07
C ILE A 72 8.05 -9.06 -2.85
N LYS A 73 8.80 -7.96 -3.04
CA LYS A 73 9.37 -7.18 -1.93
C LYS A 73 8.30 -6.62 -1.01
N MET A 74 7.17 -6.16 -1.57
CA MET A 74 6.01 -5.73 -0.78
C MET A 74 5.39 -6.88 0.01
N VAL A 75 5.25 -8.09 -0.57
CA VAL A 75 4.77 -9.27 0.18
C VAL A 75 5.70 -9.58 1.36
N ALA A 76 7.02 -9.55 1.12
CA ALA A 76 8.01 -9.78 2.16
C ALA A 76 7.98 -8.70 3.26
N SER A 77 7.86 -7.42 2.88
CA SER A 77 7.74 -6.30 3.81
C SER A 77 6.51 -6.44 4.71
N ALA A 78 5.35 -6.78 4.13
CA ALA A 78 4.12 -7.00 4.89
C ALA A 78 4.24 -8.19 5.86
N ALA A 79 4.82 -9.31 5.41
CA ALA A 79 5.07 -10.47 6.27
C ALA A 79 6.07 -10.15 7.40
N LEU A 80 7.12 -9.38 7.10
CA LEU A 80 8.13 -8.96 8.07
C LEU A 80 7.53 -8.04 9.13
N SER A 81 6.68 -7.10 8.73
CA SER A 81 5.96 -6.22 9.65
C SER A 81 5.10 -7.03 10.62
N LYS A 82 4.31 -7.98 10.08
CA LYS A 82 3.48 -8.89 10.88
C LYS A 82 4.31 -9.74 11.85
N LEU A 83 5.48 -10.21 11.42
CA LEU A 83 6.40 -10.98 12.25
C LEU A 83 6.95 -10.15 13.43
N TRP A 84 7.13 -8.85 13.25
CA TRP A 84 7.68 -7.97 14.28
C TRP A 84 6.66 -7.42 15.28
N ILE A 85 5.41 -7.24 14.86
CA ILE A 85 4.31 -6.81 15.75
C ILE A 85 4.14 -7.82 16.90
N GLY A 86 4.14 -7.34 18.14
CA GLY A 86 3.99 -8.17 19.34
C GLY A 86 5.14 -9.16 19.63
N ALA A 87 6.18 -9.23 18.81
CA ALA A 87 7.32 -10.15 18.99
C ALA A 87 8.36 -9.65 20.01
N GLY A 88 8.13 -8.51 20.66
CA GLY A 88 9.03 -7.94 21.66
C GLY A 88 10.33 -7.38 21.08
N LYS A 89 10.34 -6.98 19.81
CA LYS A 89 11.48 -6.27 19.19
C LYS A 89 11.77 -4.99 19.95
N SER A 90 13.01 -4.79 20.38
CA SER A 90 13.35 -3.60 21.16
C SER A 90 13.11 -2.31 20.36
N LYS A 91 12.72 -1.24 21.06
CA LYS A 91 12.61 0.10 20.48
C LYS A 91 13.89 0.54 19.73
N ILE A 92 15.07 0.24 20.29
CA ILE A 92 16.36 0.61 19.68
C ILE A 92 16.55 -0.11 18.36
N PHE A 93 16.23 -1.41 18.31
CA PHE A 93 16.30 -2.18 17.06
C PHE A 93 15.40 -1.55 15.98
N LEU A 94 14.13 -1.31 16.29
CA LEU A 94 13.17 -0.76 15.32
C LEU A 94 13.54 0.66 14.88
N LEU A 95 14.09 1.49 15.79
CA LEU A 95 14.62 2.81 15.43
C LEU A 95 15.81 2.70 14.49
N ASN A 96 16.76 1.80 14.78
CA ASN A 96 17.91 1.60 13.90
C ASN A 96 17.50 1.13 12.51
N VAL A 97 16.52 0.24 12.41
CA VAL A 97 15.97 -0.21 11.13
C VAL A 97 15.32 0.96 10.39
N ILE A 98 14.37 1.66 11.02
CA ILE A 98 13.57 2.68 10.32
C ILE A 98 14.35 3.94 9.94
N THR A 99 15.50 4.21 10.58
CA THR A 99 16.38 5.36 10.26
C THR A 99 17.68 5.00 9.56
N GLY A 100 18.02 3.71 9.49
CA GLY A 100 19.29 3.23 8.97
C GLY A 100 19.32 3.07 7.45
N ASP A 101 20.39 2.43 6.97
CA ASP A 101 20.66 2.21 5.54
C ASP A 101 20.02 0.93 4.98
N ASP A 102 19.11 0.29 5.74
CA ASP A 102 18.33 -0.85 5.26
C ASP A 102 17.50 -0.45 4.02
N SER A 103 17.17 -1.45 3.18
CA SER A 103 16.30 -1.22 2.02
C SER A 103 14.96 -0.57 2.42
N GLU A 104 14.37 0.21 1.52
CA GLU A 104 13.09 0.87 1.79
C GLU A 104 11.99 -0.11 2.25
N TYR A 105 11.93 -1.32 1.69
CA TYR A 105 10.97 -2.34 2.07
C TYR A 105 11.19 -2.89 3.49
N VAL A 106 12.44 -2.93 3.96
CA VAL A 106 12.74 -3.27 5.36
C VAL A 106 12.35 -2.12 6.29
N ARG A 107 12.62 -0.86 5.91
CA ARG A 107 12.20 0.30 6.70
C ARG A 107 10.68 0.42 6.79
N LEU A 108 9.97 0.20 5.68
CA LEU A 108 8.50 0.15 5.62
C LEU A 108 7.93 -0.89 6.60
N ALA A 109 8.56 -2.06 6.71
CA ALA A 109 8.10 -3.12 7.62
C ALA A 109 8.16 -2.69 9.10
N ALA A 110 9.05 -1.77 9.47
CA ALA A 110 9.22 -1.28 10.83
C ALA A 110 8.18 -0.23 11.27
N ILE A 111 7.39 0.33 10.33
CA ILE A 111 6.44 1.43 10.60
C ILE A 111 5.38 1.04 11.62
N ASP A 112 4.73 -0.12 11.47
CA ASP A 112 3.67 -0.54 12.39
C ASP A 112 4.21 -1.08 13.72
N PRO A 113 5.27 -1.91 13.76
CA PRO A 113 5.90 -2.34 15.01
C PRO A 113 6.35 -1.18 15.90
N ILE A 114 6.93 -0.10 15.34
CA ILE A 114 7.43 1.01 16.16
C ILE A 114 6.29 1.81 16.82
N LEU A 115 5.05 1.74 16.31
CA LEU A 115 3.90 2.43 16.89
C LEU A 115 3.61 2.00 18.32
N GLU A 116 3.88 0.73 18.68
CA GLU A 116 3.72 0.22 20.04
C GLU A 116 4.48 1.07 21.07
N TYR A 117 5.60 1.68 20.66
CA TYR A 117 6.40 2.58 21.49
C TYR A 117 5.99 4.05 21.33
N LEU A 118 5.71 4.49 20.10
CA LEU A 118 5.46 5.89 19.80
C LEU A 118 4.13 6.40 20.37
N ILE A 119 3.11 5.55 20.50
CA ILE A 119 1.82 5.94 21.09
C ILE A 119 1.98 6.44 22.53
N GLY A 120 2.97 5.93 23.27
CA GLY A 120 3.28 6.38 24.64
C GLY A 120 4.10 7.67 24.72
N TYR A 121 4.51 8.27 23.60
CA TYR A 121 5.26 9.52 23.60
C TYR A 121 4.32 10.71 23.82
N ASN A 122 4.83 11.75 24.47
CA ASN A 122 4.11 13.03 24.55
C ASN A 122 4.19 13.78 23.20
N ASP A 123 3.28 14.74 23.02
CA ASP A 123 3.11 15.47 21.77
C ASP A 123 4.38 16.21 21.34
N LYS A 124 5.15 16.77 22.29
CA LYS A 124 6.41 17.47 21.96
C LYS A 124 7.44 16.52 21.33
N ALA A 125 7.56 15.31 21.88
CA ALA A 125 8.46 14.30 21.33
C ALA A 125 7.98 13.82 19.96
N LEU A 126 6.68 13.59 19.79
CA LEU A 126 6.10 13.20 18.51
C LEU A 126 6.29 14.30 17.45
N GLN A 127 5.98 15.55 17.76
CA GLN A 127 6.17 16.69 16.86
C GLN A 127 7.64 16.86 16.46
N TYR A 128 8.57 16.66 17.40
CA TYR A 128 9.98 16.68 17.08
C TYR A 128 10.34 15.60 16.03
N LEU A 129 9.89 14.36 16.22
CA LEU A 129 10.12 13.28 15.26
C LEU A 129 9.46 13.56 13.92
N ILE A 130 8.20 14.03 13.91
CA ILE A 130 7.44 14.38 12.70
C ILE A 130 8.20 15.39 11.84
N ASN A 131 8.86 16.37 12.46
CA ASN A 131 9.51 17.46 11.74
C ASN A 131 11.01 17.22 11.45
N ASN A 132 11.69 16.38 12.24
CA ASN A 132 13.16 16.28 12.22
C ASN A 132 13.70 14.87 12.01
N ALA A 133 12.86 13.82 12.00
CA ALA A 133 13.35 12.48 11.74
C ALA A 133 13.95 12.36 10.33
N PRO A 134 15.07 11.63 10.16
CA PRO A 134 15.81 11.60 8.90
C PRO A 134 15.04 10.90 7.78
N THR A 135 14.24 9.90 8.12
CA THR A 135 13.50 9.08 7.15
C THR A 135 12.01 9.43 7.13
N PHE A 136 11.41 9.30 5.96
CA PHE A 136 9.97 9.46 5.76
C PHE A 136 9.18 8.51 6.67
N GLU A 137 9.65 7.26 6.76
CA GLU A 137 9.01 6.17 7.50
C GLU A 137 8.88 6.51 8.99
N LEU A 138 9.90 7.11 9.61
CA LEU A 138 9.83 7.53 11.01
C LEU A 138 8.96 8.77 11.19
N ARG A 139 9.01 9.75 10.28
CA ARG A 139 8.09 10.91 10.31
C ARG A 139 6.63 10.44 10.21
N TYR A 140 6.37 9.49 9.33
CA TYR A 140 5.05 8.90 9.12
C TYR A 140 4.58 8.07 10.33
N ALA A 141 5.44 7.22 10.90
CA ALA A 141 5.11 6.46 12.11
C ALA A 141 4.81 7.39 13.31
N ALA A 142 5.62 8.44 13.50
CA ALA A 142 5.39 9.42 14.56
C ALA A 142 4.07 10.19 14.34
N ALA A 143 3.76 10.55 13.10
CA ALA A 143 2.49 11.19 12.75
C ALA A 143 1.29 10.26 12.97
N LYS A 144 1.38 8.97 12.63
CA LYS A 144 0.34 7.97 12.94
C LYS A 144 0.08 7.89 14.44
N ALA A 145 1.13 7.86 15.27
CA ALA A 145 1.00 7.87 16.73
C ALA A 145 0.36 9.19 17.23
N PHE A 146 0.73 10.33 16.66
CA PHE A 146 0.11 11.62 16.98
C PHE A 146 -1.40 11.62 16.66
N PHE A 147 -1.81 11.25 15.44
CA PHE A 147 -3.23 11.17 15.09
C PHE A 147 -3.99 10.11 15.89
N HIS A 148 -3.33 9.03 16.34
CA HIS A 148 -3.94 8.07 17.26
C HIS A 148 -4.34 8.75 18.59
N ASN A 149 -3.44 9.53 19.18
CA ASN A 149 -3.67 10.24 20.45
C ASN A 149 -4.66 11.41 20.30
N HIS A 150 -4.79 11.98 19.09
CA HIS A 150 -5.61 13.14 18.79
C HIS A 150 -6.81 12.86 17.87
N ARG A 151 -7.25 11.61 17.77
CA ARG A 151 -8.32 11.22 16.82
C ARG A 151 -9.61 12.02 17.01
N GLY A 152 -9.87 12.50 18.23
CA GLY A 152 -11.03 13.34 18.55
C GLY A 152 -11.02 14.73 17.91
N ASP A 153 -9.84 15.24 17.55
CA ASP A 153 -9.60 16.60 17.07
C ASP A 153 -9.72 16.71 15.54
N TYR A 154 -9.62 15.58 14.84
CA TYR A 154 -9.58 15.50 13.36
C TYR A 154 -10.73 14.68 12.80
N LYS A 155 -11.94 15.26 12.77
CA LYS A 155 -13.19 14.56 12.41
C LYS A 155 -13.79 14.93 11.06
N THR A 156 -13.34 16.01 10.45
CA THR A 156 -13.92 16.51 9.19
C THR A 156 -12.97 16.29 8.03
N ALA A 157 -13.52 16.16 6.83
CA ALA A 157 -12.71 16.03 5.62
C ALA A 157 -11.90 17.29 5.41
N GLU A 158 -12.51 18.46 5.59
CA GLU A 158 -11.91 19.77 5.34
C GLU A 158 -10.65 19.99 6.19
N ALA A 159 -10.68 19.64 7.48
CA ALA A 159 -9.53 19.82 8.37
C ALA A 159 -8.35 18.92 7.99
N LEU A 160 -8.63 17.70 7.51
CA LEU A 160 -7.60 16.76 7.07
C LEU A 160 -7.10 17.07 5.66
N GLU A 161 -7.96 17.58 4.78
CA GLU A 161 -7.59 18.07 3.45
C GLU A 161 -6.69 19.30 3.55
N GLU A 162 -6.94 20.22 4.48
CA GLU A 162 -6.06 21.35 4.77
C GLU A 162 -4.65 20.86 5.13
N ILE A 163 -4.54 19.86 6.01
CA ILE A 163 -3.24 19.25 6.35
C ILE A 163 -2.61 18.58 5.12
N CYS A 164 -3.37 17.87 4.30
CA CYS A 164 -2.84 17.23 3.09
C CYS A 164 -2.32 18.25 2.07
N ASN A 165 -2.89 19.46 2.02
CA ASN A 165 -2.48 20.54 1.12
C ASN A 165 -1.36 21.44 1.69
N ASP A 166 -1.12 21.42 2.99
CA ASP A 166 -0.15 22.27 3.65
C ASP A 166 1.29 21.77 3.40
N GLU A 167 2.02 22.45 2.50
CA GLU A 167 3.40 22.13 2.14
C GLU A 167 4.41 22.42 3.27
N ASP A 168 4.03 23.20 4.29
CA ASP A 168 4.88 23.42 5.47
C ASP A 168 4.86 22.22 6.43
N LYS A 169 3.92 21.27 6.25
CA LYS A 169 3.88 20.01 7.00
C LYS A 169 4.81 18.98 6.36
N SER A 170 5.46 18.18 7.22
CA SER A 170 6.27 17.07 6.72
C SER A 170 5.42 16.07 5.92
N ASP A 171 6.04 15.47 4.92
CA ASP A 171 5.48 14.39 4.10
C ASP A 171 4.85 13.27 4.93
N GLY A 172 5.48 12.85 6.03
CA GLY A 172 4.96 11.86 6.96
C GLY A 172 3.69 12.30 7.67
N PHE A 173 3.59 13.59 8.03
CA PHE A 173 2.39 14.15 8.64
C PHE A 173 1.22 14.21 7.65
N ARG A 174 1.49 14.69 6.44
CA ARG A 174 0.51 14.74 5.33
C ARG A 174 0.03 13.33 4.97
N LYS A 175 0.93 12.34 4.94
CA LYS A 175 0.58 10.93 4.69
C LYS A 175 -0.30 10.33 5.78
N ALA A 176 -0.02 10.60 7.05
CA ALA A 176 -0.84 10.11 8.16
C ALA A 176 -2.21 10.79 8.20
N ALA A 177 -2.29 12.08 7.87
CA ALA A 177 -3.56 12.79 7.70
C ALA A 177 -4.39 12.17 6.57
N ALA A 178 -3.79 11.87 5.41
CA ALA A 178 -4.44 11.19 4.30
C ALA A 178 -4.96 9.79 4.67
N ASP A 179 -4.23 9.08 5.53
CA ASP A 179 -4.62 7.78 6.08
C ASP A 179 -5.91 7.87 6.92
N LEU A 180 -6.06 8.94 7.71
CA LEU A 180 -7.27 9.22 8.49
C LEU A 180 -8.41 9.75 7.60
N LEU A 181 -8.07 10.61 6.62
CA LEU A 181 -9.01 11.18 5.64
C LEU A 181 -9.71 10.10 4.82
N ALA A 182 -9.00 9.05 4.42
CA ALA A 182 -9.58 7.89 3.76
C ALA A 182 -10.72 7.25 4.56
N GLY A 183 -10.66 7.28 5.89
CA GLY A 183 -11.73 6.82 6.76
C GLY A 183 -12.92 7.78 6.79
N VAL A 184 -12.65 9.09 6.82
CA VAL A 184 -13.67 10.15 6.79
C VAL A 184 -14.43 10.16 5.45
N TYR A 185 -13.76 9.85 4.33
CA TYR A 185 -14.41 9.68 3.05
C TYR A 185 -15.37 8.48 2.98
N GLN A 186 -15.24 7.52 3.90
CA GLN A 186 -16.12 6.35 3.96
C GLN A 186 -17.21 6.48 5.03
N PHE A 187 -16.98 7.28 6.07
CA PHE A 187 -17.87 7.38 7.23
C PHE A 187 -17.88 8.79 7.85
N PRO A 188 -19.02 9.26 8.37
CA PRO A 188 -20.33 8.57 8.40
C PRO A 188 -21.02 8.56 7.02
N PRO A 189 -22.02 7.67 6.79
CA PRO A 189 -22.69 7.54 5.50
C PRO A 189 -23.30 8.85 4.96
N ALA A 190 -23.67 9.78 5.84
CA ALA A 190 -24.25 11.07 5.46
C ALA A 190 -23.27 11.99 4.71
N THR A 191 -21.96 11.78 4.89
CA THR A 191 -20.89 12.58 4.28
C THR A 191 -19.88 11.73 3.51
N ALA A 192 -20.16 10.43 3.35
CA ALA A 192 -19.29 9.52 2.61
C ALA A 192 -19.30 9.90 1.12
N LYS A 193 -18.13 9.84 0.49
CA LYS A 193 -17.98 10.07 -0.96
C LYS A 193 -18.54 8.89 -1.74
N SER A 194 -19.11 9.16 -2.91
CA SER A 194 -19.50 8.09 -3.83
C SER A 194 -18.28 7.44 -4.48
N GLN A 195 -18.44 6.26 -5.09
CA GLN A 195 -17.35 5.64 -5.85
C GLN A 195 -16.86 6.57 -6.97
N ALA A 196 -17.76 7.25 -7.70
CA ALA A 196 -17.38 8.16 -8.78
C ALA A 196 -16.57 9.36 -8.28
N ASP A 197 -16.94 9.93 -7.13
CA ASP A 197 -16.17 11.03 -6.51
C ASP A 197 -14.77 10.56 -6.09
N LEU A 198 -14.67 9.33 -5.59
CA LEU A 198 -13.39 8.74 -5.18
C LEU A 198 -12.52 8.39 -6.39
N GLU A 199 -13.10 7.92 -7.49
CA GLU A 199 -12.40 7.70 -8.76
C GLU A 199 -11.83 9.00 -9.32
N ASP A 200 -12.65 10.05 -9.39
CA ASP A 200 -12.20 11.37 -9.86
C ASP A 200 -11.09 11.91 -8.94
N GLN A 201 -11.26 11.84 -7.62
CA GLN A 201 -10.26 12.38 -6.71
C GLN A 201 -8.98 11.54 -6.63
N ALA A 202 -9.06 10.21 -6.77
CA ALA A 202 -7.86 9.37 -6.86
C ALA A 202 -7.08 9.65 -8.16
N LEU A 203 -7.77 9.99 -9.25
CA LEU A 203 -7.16 10.31 -10.54
C LEU A 203 -6.62 11.75 -10.60
N ASN A 204 -7.45 12.72 -10.21
CA ASN A 204 -7.26 14.16 -10.47
C ASN A 204 -7.00 14.99 -9.20
N GLY A 205 -6.91 14.37 -8.02
CA GLY A 205 -6.62 15.07 -6.77
C GLY A 205 -5.35 15.91 -6.86
N ALA A 206 -5.40 17.10 -6.26
CA ALA A 206 -4.39 18.16 -6.43
C ALA A 206 -2.95 17.74 -6.05
N ASN A 207 -2.81 16.79 -5.13
CA ASN A 207 -1.52 16.23 -4.71
C ASN A 207 -1.64 14.72 -4.40
N GLU A 208 -0.50 14.04 -4.24
CA GLU A 208 -0.46 12.60 -3.96
C GLU A 208 -1.18 12.19 -2.67
N TYR A 209 -1.25 13.06 -1.65
CA TYR A 209 -1.90 12.73 -0.38
C TYR A 209 -3.42 12.69 -0.51
N LEU A 210 -4.01 13.65 -1.23
CA LEU A 210 -5.44 13.64 -1.55
C LEU A 210 -5.80 12.47 -2.46
N ARG A 211 -4.97 12.20 -3.48
CA ARG A 211 -5.14 11.03 -4.36
C ARG A 211 -5.04 9.73 -3.58
N TYR A 212 -4.08 9.62 -2.65
CA TYR A 212 -3.89 8.45 -1.80
C TYR A 212 -5.09 8.22 -0.87
N ALA A 213 -5.59 9.28 -0.21
CA ALA A 213 -6.76 9.17 0.65
C ALA A 213 -7.98 8.67 -0.12
N ALA A 214 -8.22 9.23 -1.31
CA ALA A 214 -9.29 8.81 -2.20
C ALA A 214 -9.10 7.37 -2.69
N ALA A 215 -7.89 6.98 -3.11
CA ALA A 215 -7.58 5.63 -3.56
C ALA A 215 -7.78 4.56 -2.47
N LYS A 216 -7.39 4.85 -1.23
CA LYS A 216 -7.60 3.97 -0.07
C LYS A 216 -9.08 3.79 0.26
N ALA A 217 -9.89 4.84 0.12
CA ALA A 217 -11.34 4.72 0.24
C ALA A 217 -11.94 3.97 -0.98
N LEU A 218 -11.49 4.30 -2.19
CA LEU A 218 -11.94 3.71 -3.45
C LEU A 218 -11.74 2.20 -3.47
N SER A 219 -10.57 1.71 -3.04
CA SER A 219 -10.29 0.28 -3.02
C SER A 219 -11.30 -0.48 -2.15
N THR A 220 -11.75 0.11 -1.04
CA THR A 220 -12.79 -0.48 -0.17
C THR A 220 -14.15 -0.55 -0.87
N HIS A 221 -14.50 0.45 -1.70
CA HIS A 221 -15.69 0.41 -2.55
C HIS A 221 -15.57 -0.65 -3.63
N LEU A 222 -14.46 -0.67 -4.37
CA LEU A 222 -14.22 -1.61 -5.46
C LEU A 222 -14.24 -3.06 -4.97
N ILE A 223 -13.62 -3.36 -3.82
CA ILE A 223 -13.65 -4.71 -3.20
C ILE A 223 -15.09 -5.15 -2.91
N LYS A 224 -16.00 -4.23 -2.57
CA LYS A 224 -17.41 -4.52 -2.27
C LYS A 224 -18.35 -4.36 -3.47
N SER A 225 -17.85 -3.87 -4.59
CA SER A 225 -18.63 -3.62 -5.80
C SER A 225 -19.05 -4.91 -6.50
N ASP A 226 -19.99 -4.79 -7.43
CA ASP A 226 -20.44 -5.84 -8.35
C ASP A 226 -19.50 -6.05 -9.54
N LEU A 227 -18.39 -5.30 -9.64
CA LEU A 227 -17.36 -5.56 -10.62
C LEU A 227 -16.77 -6.96 -10.40
N ASP A 228 -16.93 -7.79 -11.41
CA ASP A 228 -16.34 -9.11 -11.43
C ASP A 228 -14.83 -9.05 -11.70
N GLU A 229 -14.17 -10.19 -11.51
CA GLU A 229 -12.73 -10.33 -11.73
C GLU A 229 -12.32 -9.95 -13.17
N THR A 230 -13.14 -10.27 -14.17
CA THR A 230 -12.83 -9.99 -15.57
C THR A 230 -12.83 -8.49 -15.85
N ALA A 231 -13.81 -7.77 -15.31
CA ALA A 231 -13.90 -6.32 -15.44
C ALA A 231 -12.71 -5.64 -14.75
N LEU A 232 -12.37 -6.04 -13.52
CA LEU A 232 -11.21 -5.51 -12.79
C LEU A 232 -9.90 -5.80 -13.53
N TRP A 233 -9.71 -7.01 -14.05
CA TRP A 233 -8.54 -7.37 -14.84
C TRP A 233 -8.43 -6.56 -16.13
N GLN A 234 -9.54 -6.33 -16.84
CA GLN A 234 -9.55 -5.49 -18.04
C GLN A 234 -9.16 -4.04 -17.72
N ILE A 235 -9.63 -3.50 -16.59
CA ILE A 235 -9.26 -2.15 -16.15
C ILE A 235 -7.76 -2.09 -15.82
N VAL A 236 -7.26 -3.00 -14.97
CA VAL A 236 -5.84 -3.02 -14.55
C VAL A 236 -4.91 -3.21 -15.75
N THR A 237 -5.24 -4.13 -16.66
CA THR A 237 -4.46 -4.31 -17.89
C THR A 237 -4.58 -3.15 -18.85
N SER A 238 -5.57 -2.25 -18.73
CA SER A 238 -5.64 -1.06 -19.59
C SER A 238 -4.65 0.04 -19.18
N PHE A 239 -4.12 0.00 -17.95
CA PHE A 239 -3.30 1.09 -17.40
C PHE A 239 -2.01 1.34 -18.18
N TYR A 240 -1.39 0.32 -18.78
CA TYR A 240 -0.21 0.53 -19.62
C TYR A 240 -0.51 1.35 -20.89
N LYS A 241 -1.78 1.42 -21.32
CA LYS A 241 -2.21 2.21 -22.48
C LYS A 241 -2.40 3.67 -22.16
N ASN A 242 -2.59 4.01 -20.88
CA ASN A 242 -2.80 5.39 -20.46
C ASN A 242 -1.88 5.77 -19.28
N PRO A 243 -0.71 6.38 -19.57
CA PRO A 243 0.20 6.84 -18.53
C PRO A 243 -0.36 8.03 -17.73
N SER A 244 -1.50 8.62 -18.12
CA SER A 244 -2.12 9.72 -17.38
C SER A 244 -2.81 9.29 -16.08
N PHE A 245 -3.00 7.97 -15.86
CA PHE A 245 -3.56 7.49 -14.60
C PHE A 245 -2.53 7.65 -13.48
N SER A 246 -2.95 8.29 -12.39
CA SER A 246 -2.13 8.44 -11.18
C SER A 246 -1.76 7.07 -10.59
N ALA A 247 -0.63 7.01 -9.88
CA ALA A 247 -0.21 5.79 -9.20
C ALA A 247 -1.25 5.33 -8.16
N GLU A 248 -1.90 6.28 -7.47
CA GLU A 248 -2.89 5.98 -6.45
C GLU A 248 -4.18 5.40 -7.05
N TYR A 249 -4.64 5.94 -8.19
CA TYR A 249 -5.78 5.38 -8.90
C TYR A 249 -5.52 3.93 -9.33
N LYS A 250 -4.35 3.66 -9.91
CA LYS A 250 -3.95 2.30 -10.31
C LYS A 250 -3.94 1.35 -9.11
N TRP A 251 -3.28 1.76 -8.03
CA TRP A 251 -3.17 1.00 -6.79
C TRP A 251 -4.54 0.56 -6.22
N ALA A 252 -5.56 1.41 -6.30
CA ALA A 252 -6.90 1.06 -5.82
C ALA A 252 -7.53 -0.13 -6.57
N TYR A 253 -7.37 -0.18 -7.91
CA TYR A 253 -7.87 -1.28 -8.73
C TYR A 253 -6.99 -2.53 -8.63
N GLU A 254 -5.68 -2.36 -8.51
CA GLU A 254 -4.74 -3.47 -8.25
C GLU A 254 -5.10 -4.20 -6.94
N LEU A 255 -5.37 -3.44 -5.87
CA LEU A 255 -5.81 -4.01 -4.59
C LEU A 255 -7.14 -4.74 -4.73
N ALA A 256 -8.11 -4.15 -5.43
CA ALA A 256 -9.41 -4.77 -5.64
C ALA A 256 -9.32 -6.07 -6.45
N LEU A 257 -8.52 -6.10 -7.51
CA LEU A 257 -8.25 -7.31 -8.29
C LEU A 257 -7.53 -8.36 -7.42
N GLY A 258 -6.50 -7.96 -6.67
CA GLY A 258 -5.80 -8.85 -5.75
C GLY A 258 -6.70 -9.45 -4.67
N SER A 259 -7.68 -8.69 -4.18
CA SER A 259 -8.70 -9.20 -3.27
C SER A 259 -9.64 -10.21 -3.91
N ARG A 260 -9.98 -10.08 -5.20
CA ARG A 260 -10.75 -11.10 -5.94
C ARG A 260 -9.95 -12.38 -6.11
N TRP A 261 -8.65 -12.28 -6.42
CA TRP A 261 -7.79 -13.45 -6.58
C TRP A 261 -7.52 -14.22 -5.28
N ALA A 262 -7.64 -13.56 -4.13
CA ALA A 262 -7.46 -14.20 -2.84
C ALA A 262 -8.74 -14.87 -2.28
N GLY A 263 -9.91 -14.66 -2.89
CA GLY A 263 -11.23 -14.99 -2.31
C GLY A 263 -12.16 -15.76 -3.23
#